data_AF-A0A7W9DDK9-F1
#
_entry.id   AF-A0A7W9DDK9-F1
#
_cell.length_a   1.000
_cell.length_b   1.000
_cell.length_c   1.000
_cell.angle_alpha   90.00
_cell.angle_beta   90.00
_cell.angle_gamma   90.00
#
_symmetry.space_group_name_H-M   'P 1'
#
loop_
_entity.id
_entity.type
_entity.pdbx_description
1 polymer ?
#
loop_
_entity_poly.entity_id
_entity_poly.type
_entity_poly.pdbx_seq_one_letter_code
_entity_poly.pdbx_strand_id
1 'polypeptide(L)'
;MQFHLQVQGPAGSQALAIDAASEAEAIRAAVRGGWRVLAVDDSLAHDAGAPARPGKQGLHLLQFSQELLALLEAGLNLGEAMATLHNKETRSSARATLAAIVLTLQQGHSFSDTLAGFPDIFPDIYIATVHAAERSGNLPEALARFVSYQLQFDAIRKKLISAAIYPCMLLVVGGLVTLFLLGYVVPKFSVVYESSGREIPWMSQMLLGFGQTLAAHPLLCAGALAATVAAIVFGISNRAMRMALVLWLLRLPVLAEKAAEFRLARFYRALSLLLHAGIPLHKALAMVAPMLLPAQQEQLAQARRAVQEGMPFSSALEQANMATPVAQSLLKVGENTGRLGDMLERSAKFHDEEFARWVDWASRLLEPLLMTIIGVVIGGVVVLMYMPIFELAGSLS
;
A
#
# COMPACT_ATOMS: atom_id res chain seq x y z
N MET A 1 -15.42 33.48 -28.95
CA MET A 1 -15.06 32.07 -29.15
C MET A 1 -15.20 31.79 -30.63
N GLN A 2 -14.23 31.09 -31.23
CA GLN A 2 -14.27 30.77 -32.65
C GLN A 2 -15.04 29.46 -32.83
N PHE A 3 -16.16 29.51 -33.54
CA PHE A 3 -17.00 28.34 -33.82
C PHE A 3 -16.81 27.89 -35.26
N HIS A 4 -16.57 26.59 -35.46
CA HIS A 4 -16.51 25.99 -36.79
C HIS A 4 -17.87 25.40 -37.13
N LEU A 5 -18.51 25.89 -38.17
CA LEU A 5 -19.85 25.49 -38.61
C LEU A 5 -19.73 24.77 -39.95
N GLN A 6 -20.34 23.60 -40.09
CA GLN A 6 -20.61 23.04 -41.42
C GLN A 6 -21.91 23.64 -41.94
N VAL A 7 -21.81 24.35 -43.05
CA VAL A 7 -22.93 25.09 -43.64
C VAL A 7 -23.16 24.70 -45.09
N GLN A 8 -24.40 24.71 -45.53
CA GLN A 8 -24.80 24.43 -46.90
C GLN A 8 -25.24 25.71 -47.60
N GLY A 9 -24.62 26.01 -48.74
CA GLY A 9 -25.03 27.07 -49.64
C GLY A 9 -25.41 26.53 -51.02
N PRO A 10 -25.76 27.42 -51.98
CA PRO A 10 -26.20 27.03 -53.32
C PRO A 10 -25.15 26.29 -54.15
N ALA A 11 -23.86 26.38 -53.80
CA ALA A 11 -22.75 25.70 -54.47
C ALA A 11 -22.27 24.41 -53.77
N GLY A 12 -22.90 24.01 -52.66
CA GLY A 12 -22.53 22.81 -51.89
C GLY A 12 -22.30 23.08 -50.40
N SER A 13 -21.87 22.05 -49.67
CA SER A 13 -21.52 22.12 -48.25
C SER A 13 -20.08 22.64 -48.08
N GLN A 14 -19.88 23.59 -47.17
CA GLN A 14 -18.58 24.18 -46.86
C GLN A 14 -18.43 24.42 -45.34
N ALA A 15 -17.19 24.41 -44.84
CA ALA A 15 -16.90 24.75 -43.45
C ALA A 15 -16.67 26.27 -43.30
N LEU A 16 -17.31 26.88 -42.31
CA LEU A 16 -17.27 28.32 -42.04
C LEU A 16 -16.89 28.56 -40.59
N ALA A 17 -15.84 29.34 -40.34
CA ALA A 17 -15.44 29.74 -38.99
C ALA A 17 -16.04 31.12 -38.65
N ILE A 18 -16.80 31.23 -37.56
CA ILE A 18 -17.41 32.47 -37.09
C ILE A 18 -17.01 32.73 -35.63
N ASP A 19 -16.51 33.93 -35.35
CA ASP A 19 -16.31 34.40 -33.98
C ASP A 19 -17.62 34.91 -33.36
N ALA A 20 -18.07 34.27 -32.29
CA ALA A 20 -19.27 34.66 -31.56
C ALA A 20 -19.10 34.47 -30.04
N ALA A 21 -20.00 35.07 -29.24
CA ALA A 21 -20.00 34.87 -27.79
C ALA A 21 -20.74 33.60 -27.36
N SER A 22 -21.60 33.04 -28.23
CA SER A 22 -22.33 31.78 -27.98
C SER A 22 -22.64 31.04 -29.28
N GLU A 23 -22.84 29.72 -29.20
CA GLU A 23 -23.24 28.88 -30.33
C GLU A 23 -24.53 29.40 -31.01
N ALA A 24 -25.52 29.76 -30.20
CA ALA A 24 -26.79 30.33 -30.70
C ALA A 24 -26.57 31.64 -31.50
N GLU A 25 -25.54 32.42 -31.16
CA GLU A 25 -25.18 33.64 -31.87
C GLU A 25 -24.37 33.34 -33.15
N ALA A 26 -23.49 32.34 -33.14
CA ALA A 26 -22.79 31.84 -34.32
C ALA A 26 -23.76 31.29 -35.38
N ILE A 27 -24.76 30.50 -34.96
CA ILE A 27 -25.81 29.98 -35.85
C ILE A 27 -26.63 31.13 -36.44
N ARG A 28 -27.05 32.11 -35.62
CA ARG A 28 -27.78 33.30 -36.11
C ARG A 28 -26.96 34.15 -37.07
N ALA A 29 -25.65 34.23 -36.89
CA ALA A 29 -24.76 34.93 -37.82
C ALA A 29 -24.64 34.18 -39.17
N ALA A 30 -24.50 32.85 -39.15
CA ALA A 30 -24.45 32.04 -40.37
C ALA A 30 -25.75 32.11 -41.18
N VAL A 31 -26.91 32.04 -40.52
CA VAL A 31 -28.23 32.16 -41.16
C VAL A 31 -28.44 33.55 -41.78
N ARG A 32 -27.99 34.63 -41.12
CA ARG A 32 -28.01 35.98 -41.70
C ARG A 32 -27.13 36.10 -42.96
N GLY A 33 -26.06 35.31 -43.04
CA GLY A 33 -25.19 35.21 -44.22
C GLY A 33 -25.78 34.39 -45.38
N GLY A 34 -27.02 33.91 -45.27
CA GLY A 34 -27.68 33.10 -46.31
C GLY A 34 -27.29 31.62 -46.29
N TRP A 35 -26.65 31.14 -45.23
CA TRP A 35 -26.18 29.76 -45.10
C TRP A 35 -27.11 28.93 -44.23
N ARG A 36 -27.36 27.68 -44.63
CA ARG A 36 -28.08 26.71 -43.79
C ARG A 36 -27.09 25.89 -42.97
N VAL A 37 -27.11 26.04 -41.64
CA VAL A 37 -26.21 25.29 -40.74
C VAL A 37 -26.64 23.82 -40.70
N LEU A 38 -25.71 22.91 -41.01
CA LEU A 38 -25.91 21.46 -40.99
C LEU A 38 -25.39 20.83 -39.69
N ALA A 39 -24.27 21.31 -39.19
CA ALA A 39 -23.68 20.88 -37.92
C ALA A 39 -22.79 21.98 -37.34
N VAL A 40 -22.78 22.13 -36.02
CA VAL A 40 -21.76 22.90 -35.32
C VAL A 40 -20.67 21.91 -34.93
N ASP A 41 -19.46 22.10 -35.45
CA ASP A 41 -18.32 21.24 -35.17
C ASP A 41 -17.74 21.66 -33.82
N ASP A 42 -18.29 21.08 -32.76
CA ASP A 42 -17.98 21.41 -31.36
C ASP A 42 -16.69 20.71 -30.90
N SER A 43 -15.68 20.65 -31.77
CA SER A 43 -14.43 19.91 -31.58
C SER A 43 -13.49 20.48 -30.52
N LEU A 44 -13.99 21.39 -29.67
CA LEU A 44 -13.36 21.80 -28.42
C LEU A 44 -14.30 21.80 -27.20
N ALA A 45 -15.54 21.29 -27.29
CA ALA A 45 -16.50 21.31 -26.17
C ALA A 45 -17.17 19.97 -25.83
N HIS A 46 -16.75 18.83 -26.40
CA HIS A 46 -17.16 17.51 -25.93
C HIS A 46 -15.96 16.61 -25.62
N ASP A 47 -15.40 16.79 -24.42
CA ASP A 47 -14.62 15.76 -23.72
C ASP A 47 -15.49 15.13 -22.61
N ALA A 48 -16.74 14.82 -22.96
CA ALA A 48 -17.64 13.98 -22.17
C ALA A 48 -17.42 12.52 -22.61
N GLY A 49 -16.39 11.86 -22.07
CA GLY A 49 -16.11 10.50 -22.50
C GLY A 49 -14.83 9.83 -22.02
N ALA A 50 -14.23 10.25 -20.91
CA ALA A 50 -13.34 9.39 -20.13
C ALA A 50 -13.37 9.86 -18.67
N PRO A 51 -13.58 8.98 -17.67
CA PRO A 51 -13.32 9.37 -16.30
C PRO A 51 -11.83 9.71 -16.23
N ALA A 52 -11.54 11.00 -16.05
CA ALA A 52 -10.21 11.46 -15.71
C ALA A 52 -9.71 10.59 -14.56
N ARG A 53 -8.65 9.80 -14.81
CA ARG A 53 -7.99 9.02 -13.76
C ARG A 53 -7.71 9.97 -12.60
N PRO A 54 -8.34 9.82 -11.42
CA PRO A 54 -8.12 10.77 -10.35
C PRO A 54 -6.68 10.60 -9.87
N GLY A 55 -5.86 11.62 -10.12
CA GLY A 55 -4.52 11.69 -9.57
C GLY A 55 -4.59 11.67 -8.04
N LYS A 56 -3.97 10.65 -7.44
CA LYS A 56 -3.35 10.51 -6.09
C LYS A 56 -3.92 11.22 -4.84
N GLN A 57 -5.06 11.89 -4.89
CA GLN A 57 -5.78 12.50 -3.75
C GLN A 57 -7.26 12.11 -3.79
N GLY A 58 -7.53 10.82 -4.02
CA GLY A 58 -8.88 10.25 -3.99
C GLY A 58 -9.44 10.20 -2.56
N LEU A 59 -10.74 9.92 -2.46
CA LEU A 59 -11.44 9.69 -1.20
C LEU A 59 -10.74 8.62 -0.35
N HIS A 60 -10.39 8.93 0.90
CA HIS A 60 -9.82 7.95 1.83
C HIS A 60 -10.92 7.05 2.39
N LEU A 61 -11.05 5.82 1.85
CA LEU A 61 -12.14 4.91 2.17
C LEU A 61 -12.34 4.65 3.68
N LEU A 62 -11.25 4.45 4.44
CA LEU A 62 -11.36 4.20 5.90
C LEU A 62 -11.95 5.41 6.62
N GLN A 63 -11.43 6.61 6.35
CA GLN A 63 -11.92 7.85 6.95
C GLN A 63 -13.37 8.11 6.55
N PHE A 64 -13.69 7.98 5.26
CA PHE A 64 -15.06 8.07 4.76
C PHE A 64 -16.00 7.12 5.50
N SER A 65 -15.60 5.85 5.67
CA SER A 65 -16.43 4.84 6.34
C SER A 65 -16.64 5.16 7.82
N GLN A 66 -15.62 5.67 8.52
CA GLN A 66 -15.71 6.09 9.92
C GLN A 66 -16.64 7.29 10.12
N GLU A 67 -16.53 8.28 9.23
CA GLU A 67 -17.35 9.48 9.30
C GLU A 67 -18.79 9.19 8.91
N LEU A 68 -19.02 8.35 7.89
CA LEU A 68 -20.34 7.85 7.54
C LEU A 68 -20.97 7.07 8.70
N LEU A 69 -20.23 6.15 9.30
CA LEU A 69 -20.68 5.38 10.47
C LEU A 69 -21.09 6.32 11.62
N ALA A 70 -20.25 7.28 11.97
CA ALA A 70 -20.53 8.22 13.06
C ALA A 70 -21.81 9.06 12.81
N LEU A 71 -22.05 9.48 11.56
CA LEU A 71 -23.25 10.23 11.20
C LEU A 71 -24.52 9.35 11.27
N LEU A 72 -24.43 8.11 10.79
CA LEU A 72 -25.54 7.16 10.85
C LEU A 72 -25.85 6.75 12.31
N GLU A 73 -24.83 6.54 13.14
CA GLU A 73 -25.00 6.28 14.58
C GLU A 73 -25.59 7.48 15.34
N ALA A 74 -25.29 8.71 14.88
CA ALA A 74 -25.92 9.93 15.38
C ALA A 74 -27.38 10.09 14.94
N GLY A 75 -27.91 9.18 14.13
CA GLY A 75 -29.31 9.13 13.71
C GLY A 75 -29.62 9.84 12.40
N LEU A 76 -28.62 10.33 11.66
CA LEU A 76 -28.84 10.87 10.31
C LEU A 76 -29.21 9.74 9.34
N ASN A 77 -30.10 10.02 8.39
CA ASN A 77 -30.32 9.08 7.30
C ASN A 77 -29.16 9.10 6.30
N LEU A 78 -29.07 8.09 5.42
CA LEU A 78 -27.97 7.95 4.47
C LEU A 78 -27.82 9.18 3.55
N GLY A 79 -28.93 9.77 3.08
CA GLY A 79 -28.90 10.95 2.23
C GLY A 79 -28.32 12.16 2.96
N GLU A 80 -28.77 12.42 4.17
CA GLU A 80 -28.27 13.51 5.04
C GLU A 80 -26.79 13.32 5.39
N ALA A 81 -26.40 12.10 5.74
CA ALA A 81 -25.02 11.77 6.04
C ALA A 81 -24.12 12.01 4.82
N MET A 82 -24.51 11.53 3.64
CA MET A 82 -23.77 11.74 2.40
C MET A 82 -23.68 13.22 1.99
N ALA A 83 -24.76 13.98 2.15
CA ALA A 83 -24.76 15.42 1.90
C ALA A 83 -23.81 16.15 2.87
N THR A 84 -23.79 15.76 4.15
CA THR A 84 -22.87 16.29 5.16
C THR A 84 -21.41 16.01 4.80
N LEU A 85 -21.11 14.77 4.37
CA LEU A 85 -19.78 14.37 3.91
C LEU A 85 -19.34 15.13 2.65
N HIS A 86 -20.25 15.36 1.70
CA HIS A 86 -19.97 16.18 0.52
C HIS A 86 -19.65 17.63 0.88
N ASN A 87 -20.46 18.25 1.76
CA ASN A 87 -20.32 19.67 2.12
C ASN A 87 -19.03 19.99 2.87
N LYS A 88 -18.52 19.05 3.68
CA LYS A 88 -17.26 19.24 4.42
C LYS A 88 -16.01 18.96 3.58
N GLU A 89 -16.11 18.25 2.46
CA GLU A 89 -14.93 17.80 1.70
C GLU A 89 -14.30 18.99 0.98
N THR A 90 -13.00 19.16 1.20
CA THR A 90 -12.22 20.29 0.67
C THR A 90 -11.45 19.91 -0.57
N ARG A 91 -11.16 18.62 -0.76
CA ARG A 91 -10.42 18.10 -1.92
C ARG A 91 -11.34 18.00 -3.13
N SER A 92 -10.98 18.68 -4.21
CA SER A 92 -11.80 18.76 -5.44
C SER A 92 -12.18 17.39 -6.00
N SER A 93 -11.23 16.46 -6.08
CA SER A 93 -11.43 15.09 -6.58
C SER A 93 -12.44 14.31 -5.73
N ALA A 94 -12.22 14.22 -4.42
CA ALA A 94 -13.12 13.52 -3.51
C ALA A 94 -14.51 14.16 -3.45
N ARG A 95 -14.58 15.49 -3.50
CA ARG A 95 -15.84 16.24 -3.53
C ARG A 95 -16.66 15.94 -4.78
N ALA A 96 -16.02 15.83 -5.95
CA ALA A 96 -16.68 15.46 -7.20
C ALA A 96 -17.25 14.03 -7.15
N THR A 97 -16.49 13.07 -6.61
CA THR A 97 -17.00 11.71 -6.38
C THR A 97 -18.20 11.71 -5.43
N LEU A 98 -18.12 12.40 -4.29
CA LEU A 98 -19.23 12.49 -3.34
C LEU A 98 -20.46 13.18 -3.94
N ALA A 99 -20.27 14.21 -4.78
CA ALA A 99 -21.36 14.87 -5.49
C ALA A 99 -22.10 13.90 -6.40
N ALA A 100 -21.35 13.09 -7.17
CA ALA A 100 -21.93 12.08 -8.05
C ALA A 100 -22.71 11.02 -7.24
N ILE A 101 -22.14 10.52 -6.13
CA ILE A 101 -22.82 9.55 -5.26
C ILE A 101 -24.13 10.15 -4.69
N VAL A 102 -24.09 11.39 -4.19
CA VAL A 102 -25.28 12.07 -3.65
C VAL A 102 -26.36 12.22 -4.73
N LEU A 103 -25.98 12.61 -5.95
CA LEU A 103 -26.91 12.75 -7.07
C LEU A 103 -27.58 11.41 -7.43
N THR A 104 -26.80 10.33 -7.56
CA THR A 104 -27.32 9.00 -7.90
C THR A 104 -28.23 8.44 -6.80
N LEU A 105 -27.90 8.69 -5.53
CA LEU A 105 -28.78 8.35 -4.40
C LEU A 105 -30.10 9.14 -4.43
N GLN A 106 -30.05 10.43 -4.77
CA GLN A 106 -31.26 11.26 -4.93
C GLN A 106 -32.15 10.80 -6.09
N GLN A 107 -31.55 10.15 -7.10
CA GLN A 107 -32.27 9.51 -8.20
C GLN A 107 -32.93 8.17 -7.81
N GLY A 108 -32.73 7.70 -6.57
CA GLY A 108 -33.37 6.49 -6.04
C GLY A 108 -32.62 5.19 -6.31
N HIS A 109 -31.38 5.26 -6.80
CA HIS A 109 -30.52 4.08 -6.90
C HIS A 109 -30.11 3.58 -5.51
N SER A 110 -29.84 2.27 -5.39
CA SER A 110 -29.27 1.72 -4.15
C SER A 110 -27.86 2.29 -3.91
N PHE A 111 -27.48 2.37 -2.64
CA PHE A 111 -26.14 2.77 -2.25
C PHE A 111 -25.10 1.81 -2.77
N SER A 112 -25.32 0.51 -2.69
CA SER A 112 -24.34 -0.46 -3.22
C SER A 112 -24.15 -0.33 -4.73
N ASP A 113 -25.21 -0.16 -5.51
CA ASP A 113 -25.11 0.06 -6.96
C ASP A 113 -24.38 1.37 -7.28
N THR A 114 -24.65 2.42 -6.51
CA THR A 114 -23.98 3.72 -6.67
C THR A 114 -22.48 3.61 -6.41
N LEU A 115 -22.09 2.87 -5.35
CA LEU A 115 -20.68 2.64 -5.02
C LEU A 115 -19.97 1.77 -6.06
N ALA A 116 -20.68 0.82 -6.68
CA ALA A 116 -20.15 -0.03 -7.75
C ALA A 116 -19.71 0.75 -9.00
N GLY A 117 -20.23 1.97 -9.20
CA GLY A 117 -19.76 2.90 -10.23
C GLY A 117 -18.34 3.44 -10.02
N PHE A 118 -17.75 3.25 -8.83
CA PHE A 118 -16.42 3.76 -8.46
C PHE A 118 -15.49 2.64 -7.91
N PRO A 119 -15.16 1.61 -8.71
CA PRO A 119 -14.41 0.43 -8.26
C PRO A 119 -12.97 0.76 -7.83
N ASP A 120 -12.39 1.86 -8.32
CA ASP A 120 -11.06 2.33 -7.91
C ASP A 120 -11.02 2.81 -6.44
N ILE A 121 -12.17 3.20 -5.88
CA ILE A 121 -12.31 3.75 -4.53
C ILE A 121 -12.95 2.73 -3.59
N PHE A 122 -13.97 2.01 -4.07
CA PHE A 122 -14.74 1.04 -3.28
C PHE A 122 -14.47 -0.38 -3.77
N PRO A 123 -13.67 -1.19 -3.04
CA PRO A 123 -13.43 -2.57 -3.38
C PRO A 123 -14.70 -3.43 -3.30
N ASP A 124 -14.76 -4.53 -4.06
CA ASP A 124 -15.90 -5.46 -4.10
C ASP A 124 -16.35 -5.96 -2.72
N ILE A 125 -15.40 -6.18 -1.81
CA ILE A 125 -15.70 -6.60 -0.43
C ILE A 125 -16.50 -5.52 0.34
N TYR A 126 -16.22 -4.24 0.09
CA TYR A 126 -16.95 -3.12 0.69
C TYR A 126 -18.35 -3.04 0.09
N ILE A 127 -18.45 -3.05 -1.24
CA ILE A 127 -19.72 -2.98 -1.97
C ILE A 127 -20.65 -4.12 -1.55
N ALA A 128 -20.15 -5.35 -1.45
CA ALA A 128 -20.97 -6.49 -1.05
C ALA A 128 -21.41 -6.43 0.42
N THR A 129 -20.54 -5.93 1.31
CA THR A 129 -20.90 -5.71 2.71
C THR A 129 -22.02 -4.67 2.83
N VAL A 130 -21.92 -3.57 2.07
CA VAL A 130 -22.97 -2.54 1.99
C VAL A 130 -24.25 -3.11 1.39
N HIS A 131 -24.17 -3.81 0.25
CA HIS A 131 -25.34 -4.40 -0.43
C HIS A 131 -26.12 -5.34 0.50
N ALA A 132 -25.41 -6.17 1.27
CA ALA A 132 -26.07 -7.07 2.22
C ALA A 132 -26.73 -6.30 3.37
N ALA A 133 -26.11 -5.21 3.82
CA ALA A 133 -26.62 -4.33 4.86
C ALA A 133 -27.84 -3.50 4.42
N GLU A 134 -27.89 -3.10 3.14
CA GLU A 134 -29.06 -2.41 2.58
C GLU A 134 -30.31 -3.29 2.63
N ARG A 135 -30.15 -4.59 2.38
CA ARG A 135 -31.25 -5.56 2.45
C ARG A 135 -31.70 -5.84 3.88
N SER A 136 -30.78 -5.81 4.84
CA SER A 136 -31.08 -6.03 6.26
C SER A 136 -31.44 -4.76 7.03
N GLY A 137 -31.26 -3.58 6.43
CA GLY A 137 -31.48 -2.28 7.06
C GLY A 137 -30.44 -1.88 8.10
N ASN A 138 -29.34 -2.62 8.22
CA ASN A 138 -28.33 -2.42 9.28
C ASN A 138 -26.97 -2.00 8.71
N LEU A 139 -26.97 -0.87 8.00
CA LEU A 139 -25.76 -0.26 7.45
C LEU A 139 -24.72 0.14 8.51
N PRO A 140 -25.10 0.67 9.70
CA PRO A 140 -24.12 0.99 10.76
C PRO A 140 -23.29 -0.22 11.19
N GLU A 141 -23.90 -1.37 11.46
CA GLU A 141 -23.15 -2.57 11.87
C GLU A 141 -22.18 -3.04 10.78
N ALA A 142 -22.62 -3.05 9.52
CA ALA A 142 -21.80 -3.41 8.38
C ALA A 142 -20.58 -2.49 8.22
N LEU A 143 -20.78 -1.16 8.34
CA LEU A 143 -19.69 -0.19 8.31
C LEU A 143 -18.75 -0.37 9.51
N ALA A 144 -19.28 -0.60 10.71
CA ALA A 144 -18.47 -0.86 11.90
C ALA A 144 -17.56 -2.09 11.73
N ARG A 145 -18.09 -3.18 11.15
CA ARG A 145 -17.32 -4.39 10.82
C ARG A 145 -16.26 -4.15 9.74
N PHE A 146 -16.57 -3.34 8.73
CA PHE A 146 -15.58 -2.98 7.71
C PHE A 146 -14.48 -2.06 8.27
N VAL A 147 -14.85 -1.09 9.10
CA VAL A 147 -13.91 -0.19 9.78
C VAL A 147 -12.99 -0.99 10.69
N SER A 148 -13.52 -1.93 11.47
CA SER A 148 -12.69 -2.78 12.33
C SER A 148 -11.76 -3.69 11.51
N TYR A 149 -12.23 -4.26 10.39
CA TYR A 149 -11.39 -4.99 9.44
C TYR A 149 -10.19 -4.16 8.96
N GLN A 150 -10.40 -2.91 8.55
CA GLN A 150 -9.34 -2.03 8.07
C GLN A 150 -8.40 -1.56 9.19
N LEU A 151 -8.93 -1.22 10.37
CA LEU A 151 -8.13 -0.77 11.52
C LEU A 151 -7.14 -1.83 11.99
N GLN A 152 -7.53 -3.11 11.97
CA GLN A 152 -6.65 -4.19 12.36
C GLN A 152 -5.47 -4.35 11.38
N PHE A 153 -5.71 -4.18 10.07
CA PHE A 153 -4.63 -4.17 9.07
C PHE A 153 -3.67 -2.99 9.29
N ASP A 154 -4.21 -1.80 9.58
CA ASP A 154 -3.41 -0.62 9.88
C ASP A 154 -2.62 -0.78 11.18
N ALA A 155 -3.16 -1.45 12.19
CA ALA A 155 -2.45 -1.72 13.45
C ALA A 155 -1.20 -2.58 13.20
N ILE A 156 -1.32 -3.65 12.41
CA ILE A 156 -0.20 -4.52 12.05
C ILE A 156 0.83 -3.73 11.23
N ARG A 157 0.37 -2.97 10.22
CA ARG A 157 1.26 -2.12 9.43
C ARG A 157 2.03 -1.11 10.30
N LYS A 158 1.35 -0.42 11.20
CA LYS A 158 1.98 0.51 12.15
C LYS A 158 2.99 -0.20 13.03
N LYS A 159 2.67 -1.41 13.51
CA LYS A 159 3.58 -2.23 14.30
C LYS A 159 4.87 -2.60 13.53
N LEU A 160 4.75 -3.04 12.27
CA LEU A 160 5.92 -3.30 11.41
C LEU A 160 6.76 -2.03 11.22
N ILE A 161 6.13 -0.90 10.93
CA ILE A 161 6.85 0.37 10.73
C ILE A 161 7.59 0.75 12.01
N SER A 162 6.91 0.73 13.16
CA SER A 162 7.51 1.06 14.45
C SER A 162 8.68 0.16 14.81
N ALA A 163 8.58 -1.16 14.56
CA ALA A 163 9.65 -2.11 14.78
C ALA A 163 10.88 -1.88 13.87
N ALA A 164 10.68 -1.32 12.67
CA ALA A 164 11.77 -1.03 11.73
C ALA A 164 12.51 0.29 12.00
N ILE A 165 11.90 1.24 12.71
CA ILE A 165 12.49 2.57 12.96
C ILE A 165 13.85 2.47 13.66
N TYR A 166 13.93 1.69 14.75
CA TYR A 166 15.14 1.61 15.55
C TYR A 166 16.32 0.94 14.81
N PRO A 167 16.15 -0.25 14.18
CA PRO A 167 17.20 -0.82 13.32
C PRO A 167 17.69 0.12 12.22
N CYS A 168 16.78 0.84 11.57
CA CYS A 168 17.16 1.83 10.55
C CYS A 168 17.96 3.00 11.14
N MET A 169 17.55 3.53 12.29
CA MET A 169 18.28 4.59 12.99
C MET A 169 19.69 4.14 13.35
N LEU A 170 19.82 2.93 13.91
CA LEU A 170 21.12 2.38 14.31
C LEU A 170 22.05 2.16 13.10
N LEU A 171 21.52 1.65 11.99
CA LEU A 171 22.28 1.52 10.74
C LEU A 171 22.76 2.86 10.20
N VAL A 172 21.91 3.90 10.25
CA VAL A 172 22.28 5.25 9.78
C VAL A 172 23.36 5.86 10.66
N VAL A 173 23.18 5.85 11.99
CA VAL A 173 24.15 6.43 12.93
C VAL A 173 25.46 5.64 12.94
N GLY A 174 25.39 4.32 13.05
CA GLY A 174 26.56 3.44 13.02
C GLY A 174 27.32 3.53 11.69
N GLY A 175 26.59 3.62 10.57
CA GLY A 175 27.16 3.86 9.25
C GLY A 175 27.87 5.22 9.17
N LEU A 176 27.28 6.28 9.70
CA LEU A 176 27.88 7.62 9.73
C LEU A 176 29.16 7.64 10.58
N VAL A 177 29.15 7.06 11.77
CA VAL A 177 30.34 6.94 12.64
C VAL A 177 31.43 6.14 11.94
N THR A 178 31.08 5.01 11.33
CA THR A 178 32.03 4.18 10.58
C THR A 178 32.64 4.96 9.41
N LEU A 179 31.83 5.68 8.63
CA LEU A 179 32.28 6.50 7.52
C LEU A 179 33.22 7.63 8.00
N PHE A 180 32.90 8.27 9.12
CA PHE A 180 33.76 9.29 9.73
C PHE A 180 35.12 8.72 10.17
N LEU A 181 35.12 7.57 10.84
CA LEU A 181 36.36 6.90 11.26
C LEU A 181 37.23 6.55 10.04
N LEU A 182 36.64 5.91 9.02
CA LEU A 182 37.38 5.53 7.81
C LEU A 182 37.83 6.73 6.99
N GLY A 183 37.00 7.77 6.87
CA GLY A 183 37.26 8.89 5.94
C GLY A 183 38.14 9.99 6.51
N TYR A 184 38.15 10.16 7.84
CA TYR A 184 38.89 11.24 8.48
C TYR A 184 39.97 10.73 9.44
N VAL A 185 39.67 9.71 10.24
CA VAL A 185 40.58 9.26 11.30
C VAL A 185 41.65 8.33 10.72
N VAL A 186 41.26 7.27 10.00
CA VAL A 186 42.19 6.28 9.40
C VAL A 186 43.30 6.93 8.53
N PRO A 187 43.02 7.89 7.63
CA PRO A 187 44.05 8.51 6.79
C PRO A 187 45.08 9.31 7.59
N LYS A 188 44.68 9.95 8.70
CA LYS A 188 45.64 10.68 9.55
C LYS A 188 46.68 9.75 10.17
N PHE A 189 46.31 8.50 10.43
CA PHE A 189 47.21 7.50 10.98
C PHE A 189 48.02 6.77 9.90
N SER A 190 47.58 6.75 8.63
CA SER A 190 48.37 6.18 7.54
C SER A 190 49.70 6.92 7.36
N VAL A 191 49.70 8.24 7.53
CA VAL A 191 50.91 9.08 7.46
C VAL A 191 51.95 8.67 8.52
N VAL A 192 51.50 8.26 9.71
CA VAL A 192 52.39 7.76 10.77
C VAL A 192 52.98 6.40 10.38
N TYR A 193 52.20 5.55 9.72
CA TYR A 193 52.66 4.23 9.25
C TYR A 193 53.71 4.33 8.15
N GLU A 194 53.49 5.20 7.15
CA GLU A 194 54.45 5.43 6.05
C GLU A 194 55.81 5.93 6.58
N SER A 195 55.82 6.68 7.66
CA SER A 195 57.06 7.13 8.32
C SER A 195 57.81 6.03 9.10
N SER A 196 57.16 4.90 9.39
CA SER A 196 57.70 3.82 10.22
C SER A 196 58.46 2.74 9.44
N GLY A 197 58.37 2.72 8.10
CA GLY A 197 59.19 1.88 7.21
C GLY A 197 58.97 0.34 7.31
N ARG A 198 57.95 -0.13 8.04
CA ARG A 198 57.61 -1.56 8.16
C ARG A 198 56.55 -2.00 7.16
N GLU A 199 56.56 -3.28 6.81
CA GLU A 199 55.49 -3.87 6.00
C GLU A 199 54.16 -3.87 6.76
N ILE A 200 53.12 -3.40 6.08
CA ILE A 200 51.78 -3.29 6.65
C ILE A 200 51.07 -4.65 6.54
N PRO A 201 50.45 -5.21 7.60
CA PRO A 201 49.60 -6.39 7.46
C PRO A 201 48.49 -6.18 6.43
N TRP A 202 48.14 -7.23 5.67
CA TRP A 202 47.18 -7.14 4.56
C TRP A 202 45.82 -6.52 4.94
N MET A 203 45.32 -6.82 6.15
CA MET A 203 44.07 -6.27 6.66
C MET A 203 44.13 -4.75 6.86
N SER A 204 45.28 -4.24 7.32
CA SER A 204 45.55 -2.82 7.49
C SER A 204 45.78 -2.12 6.15
N GLN A 205 46.39 -2.79 5.16
CA GLN A 205 46.50 -2.26 3.79
C GLN A 205 45.12 -2.05 3.14
N MET A 206 44.21 -3.02 3.27
CA MET A 206 42.84 -2.88 2.76
C MET A 206 42.12 -1.71 3.45
N LEU A 207 42.22 -1.61 4.77
CA LEU A 207 41.57 -0.55 5.54
C LEU A 207 42.12 0.85 5.17
N LEU A 208 43.44 0.99 5.07
CA LEU A 208 44.10 2.24 4.69
C LEU A 208 43.77 2.62 3.24
N GLY A 209 43.74 1.65 2.31
CA GLY A 209 43.35 1.90 0.92
C GLY A 209 41.89 2.40 0.80
N PHE A 210 40.97 1.80 1.56
CA PHE A 210 39.59 2.31 1.67
C PHE A 210 39.54 3.69 2.32
N GLY A 211 40.30 3.94 3.38
CA GLY A 211 40.34 5.25 4.04
C GLY A 211 40.90 6.35 3.13
N GLN A 212 41.99 6.09 2.43
CA GLN A 212 42.65 7.04 1.51
C GLN A 212 41.76 7.38 0.30
N THR A 213 41.07 6.38 -0.27
CA THR A 213 40.09 6.64 -1.36
C THR A 213 38.93 7.49 -0.88
N LEU A 214 38.45 7.26 0.35
CA LEU A 214 37.39 8.03 0.98
C LEU A 214 37.82 9.47 1.29
N ALA A 215 39.05 9.65 1.78
CA ALA A 215 39.64 10.94 2.13
C ALA A 215 40.02 11.79 0.91
N ALA A 216 40.44 11.16 -0.19
CA ALA A 216 40.76 11.84 -1.44
C ALA A 216 39.52 12.47 -2.11
N HIS A 217 38.32 11.95 -1.82
CA HIS A 217 37.08 12.41 -2.44
C HIS A 217 35.97 12.69 -1.40
N PRO A 218 36.14 13.67 -0.49
CA PRO A 218 35.18 13.92 0.59
C PRO A 218 33.80 14.34 0.06
N LEU A 219 33.77 15.11 -1.04
CA LEU A 219 32.53 15.47 -1.73
C LEU A 219 31.81 14.27 -2.37
N LEU A 220 32.54 13.31 -2.95
CA LEU A 220 31.93 12.08 -3.49
C LEU A 220 31.42 11.18 -2.37
N CYS A 221 32.09 11.13 -1.22
CA CYS A 221 31.68 10.30 -0.08
C CYS A 221 30.46 10.88 0.64
N ALA A 222 30.46 12.20 0.87
CA ALA A 222 29.29 12.90 1.38
C ALA A 222 28.12 12.80 0.39
N GLY A 223 28.40 12.91 -0.92
CA GLY A 223 27.43 12.69 -1.99
C GLY A 223 26.90 11.26 -2.03
N ALA A 224 27.74 10.24 -1.83
CA ALA A 224 27.35 8.83 -1.80
C ALA A 224 26.51 8.50 -0.57
N LEU A 225 26.86 9.04 0.61
CA LEU A 225 26.05 8.90 1.82
C LEU A 225 24.69 9.58 1.65
N ALA A 226 24.69 10.84 1.18
CA ALA A 226 23.46 11.57 0.90
C ALA A 226 22.61 10.85 -0.17
N ALA A 227 23.23 10.30 -1.21
CA ALA A 227 22.56 9.51 -2.24
C ALA A 227 22.03 8.18 -1.70
N THR A 228 22.72 7.53 -0.75
CA THR A 228 22.25 6.28 -0.12
C THR A 228 21.05 6.57 0.79
N VAL A 229 21.12 7.61 1.61
CA VAL A 229 19.99 8.06 2.43
C VAL A 229 18.82 8.48 1.53
N ALA A 230 19.07 9.28 0.50
CA ALA A 230 18.06 9.68 -0.48
C ALA A 230 17.49 8.48 -1.23
N ALA A 231 18.30 7.49 -1.61
CA ALA A 231 17.85 6.27 -2.27
C ALA A 231 17.00 5.39 -1.34
N ILE A 232 17.31 5.33 -0.05
CA ILE A 232 16.48 4.65 0.95
C ILE A 232 15.14 5.38 1.09
N VAL A 233 15.16 6.71 1.30
CA VAL A 233 13.95 7.54 1.45
C VAL A 233 13.08 7.49 0.18
N PHE A 234 13.70 7.64 -0.99
CA PHE A 234 13.02 7.59 -2.28
C PHE A 234 12.55 6.17 -2.63
N GLY A 235 13.32 5.15 -2.25
CA GLY A 235 12.97 3.74 -2.44
C GLY A 235 11.77 3.30 -1.62
N ILE A 236 11.67 3.78 -0.38
CA ILE A 236 10.49 3.56 0.49
C ILE A 236 9.28 4.34 -0.05
N SER A 237 9.50 5.51 -0.65
CA SER A 237 8.47 6.36 -1.25
C SER A 237 7.97 5.83 -2.60
N ASN A 238 8.84 5.18 -3.38
CA ASN A 238 8.50 4.66 -4.70
C ASN A 238 7.87 3.26 -4.59
N ARG A 239 6.61 3.15 -5.04
CA ARG A 239 5.83 1.90 -5.01
C ARG A 239 6.52 0.73 -5.72
N ALA A 240 7.21 0.97 -6.83
CA ALA A 240 7.86 -0.08 -7.61
C ALA A 240 9.08 -0.65 -6.86
N MET A 241 9.91 0.23 -6.31
CA MET A 241 11.11 -0.15 -5.58
C MET A 241 10.77 -0.82 -4.25
N ARG A 242 9.76 -0.32 -3.54
CA ARG A 242 9.18 -0.98 -2.36
C ARG A 242 8.69 -2.40 -2.69
N MET A 243 8.02 -2.58 -3.83
CA MET A 243 7.55 -3.90 -4.26
C MET A 243 8.73 -4.84 -4.54
N ALA A 244 9.75 -4.37 -5.26
CA ALA A 244 10.95 -5.16 -5.55
C ALA A 244 11.68 -5.58 -4.27
N LEU A 245 11.80 -4.67 -3.31
CA LEU A 245 12.43 -4.93 -2.03
C LEU A 245 11.64 -5.95 -1.19
N VAL A 246 10.31 -5.83 -1.15
CA VAL A 246 9.44 -6.82 -0.52
C VAL A 246 9.60 -8.19 -1.18
N LEU A 247 9.57 -8.26 -2.51
CA LEU A 247 9.75 -9.52 -3.24
C LEU A 247 11.13 -10.14 -2.99
N TRP A 248 12.17 -9.32 -2.86
CA TRP A 248 13.51 -9.77 -2.53
C TRP A 248 13.60 -10.32 -1.10
N LEU A 249 13.01 -9.61 -0.12
CA LEU A 249 12.93 -10.08 1.26
C LEU A 249 12.16 -11.40 1.40
N LEU A 250 11.08 -11.55 0.62
CA LEU A 250 10.26 -12.76 0.56
C LEU A 250 10.98 -13.97 -0.08
N ARG A 251 12.23 -13.82 -0.54
CA ARG A 251 13.08 -14.97 -0.92
C ARG A 251 13.67 -15.68 0.28
N LEU A 252 13.72 -15.03 1.44
CA LEU A 252 14.18 -15.68 2.67
C LEU A 252 13.09 -16.66 3.14
N PRO A 253 13.43 -17.95 3.34
CA PRO A 253 12.43 -19.00 3.58
C PRO A 253 11.57 -18.72 4.83
N VAL A 254 12.19 -18.21 5.90
CA VAL A 254 11.50 -17.83 7.15
C VAL A 254 10.46 -16.71 6.91
N LEU A 255 10.81 -15.71 6.11
CA LEU A 255 9.89 -14.60 5.80
C LEU A 255 8.79 -15.03 4.82
N ALA A 256 9.11 -15.92 3.88
CA ALA A 256 8.14 -16.46 2.93
C ALA A 256 7.02 -17.22 3.64
N GLU A 257 7.37 -18.07 4.61
CA GLU A 257 6.43 -18.82 5.44
C GLU A 257 5.54 -17.88 6.27
N LYS A 258 6.13 -16.93 7.01
CA LYS A 258 5.35 -15.96 7.80
C LYS A 258 4.47 -15.04 6.94
N ALA A 259 4.90 -14.69 5.74
CA ALA A 259 4.06 -13.96 4.80
C ALA A 259 2.91 -14.80 4.25
N ALA A 260 3.08 -16.12 4.11
CA ALA A 260 2.00 -17.03 3.73
C ALA A 260 0.95 -17.16 4.84
N GLU A 261 1.38 -17.35 6.10
CA GLU A 261 0.50 -17.36 7.28
C GLU A 261 -0.29 -16.05 7.39
N PHE A 262 0.38 -14.89 7.27
CA PHE A 262 -0.28 -13.59 7.32
C PHE A 262 -1.32 -13.41 6.21
N ARG A 263 -1.03 -13.89 4.99
CA ARG A 263 -1.97 -13.85 3.87
C ARG A 263 -3.20 -14.72 4.13
N LEU A 264 -3.00 -15.86 4.79
CA LEU A 264 -4.08 -16.76 5.17
C LEU A 264 -4.96 -16.16 6.27
N ALA A 265 -4.36 -15.47 7.25
CA ALA A 265 -5.09 -14.69 8.25
C ALA A 265 -5.95 -13.58 7.61
N ARG A 266 -5.42 -12.89 6.60
CA ARG A 266 -6.19 -11.90 5.81
C ARG A 266 -7.35 -12.54 5.06
N PHE A 267 -7.14 -13.71 4.47
CA PHE A 267 -8.20 -14.48 3.82
C PHE A 267 -9.31 -14.88 4.82
N TYR A 268 -8.96 -15.41 5.99
CA TYR A 268 -9.95 -15.77 7.01
C TYR A 268 -10.77 -14.57 7.46
N ARG A 269 -10.12 -13.42 7.66
CA ARG A 269 -10.81 -12.21 8.11
C ARG A 269 -11.73 -11.63 7.04
N ALA A 270 -11.29 -11.60 5.79
CA ALA A 270 -12.13 -11.17 4.67
C ALA A 270 -13.35 -12.08 4.51
N LEU A 271 -13.15 -13.39 4.62
CA LEU A 271 -14.24 -14.36 4.58
C LEU A 271 -15.20 -14.18 5.77
N SER A 272 -14.66 -13.98 6.98
CA SER A 272 -15.46 -13.71 8.18
C SER A 272 -16.33 -12.46 8.01
N LEU A 273 -15.77 -11.36 7.48
CA LEU A 273 -16.50 -10.12 7.22
C LEU A 273 -17.71 -10.38 6.30
N LEU A 274 -17.51 -11.10 5.20
CA LEU A 274 -18.57 -11.42 4.24
C LEU A 274 -19.63 -12.35 4.85
N LEU A 275 -19.22 -13.36 5.62
CA LEU A 275 -20.16 -14.27 6.29
C LEU A 275 -21.01 -13.55 7.34
N HIS A 276 -20.41 -12.64 8.11
CA HIS A 276 -21.13 -11.78 9.05
C HIS A 276 -22.09 -10.81 8.36
N ALA A 277 -21.74 -10.34 7.16
CA ALA A 277 -22.64 -9.58 6.32
C ALA A 277 -23.81 -10.44 5.78
N GLY A 278 -23.86 -11.75 6.06
CA GLY A 278 -24.92 -12.65 5.61
C GLY A 278 -24.71 -13.16 4.18
N ILE A 279 -23.51 -13.00 3.61
CA ILE A 279 -23.20 -13.51 2.28
C ILE A 279 -22.97 -15.02 2.36
N PRO A 280 -23.66 -15.84 1.55
CA PRO A 280 -23.45 -17.29 1.55
C PRO A 280 -22.00 -17.68 1.28
N LEU A 281 -21.51 -18.72 1.97
CA LEU A 281 -20.11 -19.18 1.92
C LEU A 281 -19.58 -19.35 0.50
N HIS A 282 -20.33 -20.01 -0.40
CA HIS A 282 -19.90 -20.23 -1.78
C HIS A 282 -19.62 -18.92 -2.54
N LYS A 283 -20.47 -17.90 -2.34
CA LYS A 283 -20.34 -16.58 -2.96
C LYS A 283 -19.18 -15.82 -2.31
N ALA A 284 -19.09 -15.88 -0.98
CA ALA A 284 -18.02 -15.25 -0.23
C ALA A 284 -16.63 -15.78 -0.64
N LEU A 285 -16.48 -17.10 -0.83
CA LEU A 285 -15.24 -17.72 -1.32
C LEU A 285 -14.84 -17.21 -2.72
N ALA A 286 -15.81 -17.02 -3.63
CA ALA A 286 -15.54 -16.46 -4.94
C ALA A 286 -15.04 -15.00 -4.87
N MET A 287 -15.60 -14.22 -3.94
CA MET A 287 -15.25 -12.80 -3.76
C MET A 287 -13.87 -12.58 -3.14
N VAL A 288 -13.41 -13.47 -2.27
CA VAL A 288 -12.08 -13.35 -1.64
C VAL A 288 -10.97 -13.99 -2.48
N ALA A 289 -11.30 -14.80 -3.49
CA ALA A 289 -10.32 -15.47 -4.34
C ALA A 289 -9.28 -14.51 -4.97
N PRO A 290 -9.66 -13.34 -5.54
CA PRO A 290 -8.70 -12.42 -6.14
C PRO A 290 -7.65 -11.85 -5.16
N MET A 291 -7.88 -11.96 -3.84
CA MET A 291 -6.92 -11.53 -2.82
C MET A 291 -5.74 -12.49 -2.64
N LEU A 292 -5.86 -13.72 -3.14
CA LEU A 292 -4.86 -14.77 -3.02
C LEU A 292 -3.88 -14.76 -4.21
N LEU A 293 -2.71 -15.37 -4.04
CA LEU A 293 -1.79 -15.61 -5.17
C LEU A 293 -2.37 -16.66 -6.13
N PRO A 294 -1.95 -16.68 -7.41
CA PRO A 294 -2.46 -17.63 -8.40
C PRO A 294 -2.48 -19.09 -7.91
N ALA A 295 -1.40 -19.57 -7.29
CA ALA A 295 -1.34 -20.94 -6.74
C ALA A 295 -2.40 -21.20 -5.64
N GLN A 296 -2.67 -20.21 -4.80
CA GLN A 296 -3.68 -20.31 -3.74
C GLN A 296 -5.10 -20.12 -4.27
N GLN A 297 -5.28 -19.43 -5.39
CA GLN A 297 -6.57 -19.35 -6.08
C GLN A 297 -7.00 -20.73 -6.61
N GLU A 298 -6.05 -21.50 -7.15
CA GLU A 298 -6.31 -22.87 -7.59
C GLU A 298 -6.67 -23.79 -6.41
N GLN A 299 -5.93 -23.70 -5.30
CA GLN A 299 -6.24 -24.41 -4.05
C GLN A 299 -7.65 -24.07 -3.55
N LEU A 300 -8.00 -22.79 -3.53
CA LEU A 300 -9.34 -22.34 -3.13
C LEU A 300 -10.42 -22.84 -4.09
N ALA A 301 -10.14 -22.89 -5.39
CA ALA A 301 -11.07 -23.41 -6.39
C ALA A 301 -11.30 -24.92 -6.24
N GLN A 302 -10.31 -25.68 -5.77
CA GLN A 302 -10.46 -27.09 -5.41
C GLN A 302 -11.31 -27.25 -4.14
N ALA A 303 -10.98 -26.50 -3.08
CA ALA A 303 -11.76 -26.51 -1.84
C ALA A 303 -13.23 -26.14 -2.10
N ARG A 304 -13.48 -25.13 -2.93
CA ARG A 304 -14.84 -24.69 -3.28
C ARG A 304 -15.63 -25.79 -4.01
N ARG A 305 -14.99 -26.54 -4.91
CA ARG A 305 -15.62 -27.70 -5.58
C ARG A 305 -15.95 -28.81 -4.60
N ALA A 306 -15.01 -29.17 -3.73
CA ALA A 306 -15.24 -30.20 -2.70
C ALA A 306 -16.42 -29.84 -1.78
N VAL A 307 -16.54 -28.57 -1.38
CA VAL A 307 -17.69 -28.10 -0.57
C VAL A 307 -19.01 -28.20 -1.35
N GLN A 308 -19.01 -27.89 -2.65
CA GLN A 308 -20.19 -28.06 -3.50
C GLN A 308 -20.60 -29.54 -3.66
N GLU A 309 -19.64 -30.45 -3.60
CA GLU A 309 -19.85 -31.90 -3.61
C GLU A 309 -20.28 -32.45 -2.24
N GLY A 310 -20.43 -31.60 -1.22
CA GLY A 310 -20.92 -31.95 0.12
C GLY A 310 -19.83 -32.23 1.15
N MET A 311 -18.55 -32.01 0.83
CA MET A 311 -17.48 -32.10 1.81
C MET A 311 -17.60 -30.97 2.86
N PRO A 312 -17.38 -31.25 4.16
CA PRO A 312 -17.32 -30.21 5.17
C PRO A 312 -16.25 -29.16 4.84
N PHE A 313 -16.57 -27.89 5.06
CA PHE A 313 -15.71 -26.75 4.76
C PHE A 313 -14.36 -26.84 5.47
N SER A 314 -14.35 -27.28 6.73
CA SER A 314 -13.09 -27.45 7.47
C SER A 314 -12.15 -28.43 6.79
N SER A 315 -12.70 -29.55 6.28
CA SER A 315 -11.94 -30.61 5.62
C SER A 315 -11.49 -30.20 4.22
N ALA A 316 -12.33 -29.48 3.49
CA ALA A 316 -11.99 -28.98 2.15
C ALA A 316 -10.82 -27.98 2.18
N LEU A 317 -10.80 -27.07 3.17
CA LEU A 317 -9.67 -26.15 3.33
C LEU A 317 -8.39 -26.84 3.82
N GLU A 318 -8.51 -27.86 4.67
CA GLU A 318 -7.37 -28.67 5.10
C GLU A 318 -6.70 -29.38 3.92
N GLN A 319 -7.50 -30.07 3.09
CA GLN A 319 -6.98 -30.77 1.89
C GLN A 319 -6.33 -29.81 0.89
N ALA A 320 -6.84 -28.58 0.79
CA ALA A 320 -6.28 -27.54 -0.05
C ALA A 320 -5.04 -26.84 0.55
N ASN A 321 -4.57 -27.24 1.75
CA ASN A 321 -3.50 -26.57 2.50
C ASN A 321 -3.81 -25.08 2.78
N MET A 322 -5.08 -24.77 2.98
CA MET A 322 -5.59 -23.42 3.30
C MET A 322 -6.14 -23.33 4.74
N ALA A 323 -5.90 -24.36 5.56
CA ALA A 323 -6.20 -24.38 6.98
C ALA A 323 -4.92 -24.61 7.78
N THR A 324 -4.57 -23.66 8.66
CA THR A 324 -3.58 -23.95 9.73
C THR A 324 -4.18 -24.93 10.76
N PRO A 325 -3.37 -25.63 11.57
CA PRO A 325 -3.90 -26.58 12.57
C PRO A 325 -4.90 -25.93 13.57
N VAL A 326 -4.61 -24.68 13.98
CA VAL A 326 -5.51 -23.91 14.85
C VAL A 326 -6.78 -23.51 14.10
N ALA A 327 -6.65 -23.04 12.85
CA ALA A 327 -7.79 -22.68 12.01
C ALA A 327 -8.70 -23.88 11.76
N GLN A 328 -8.15 -25.04 11.42
CA GLN A 328 -8.90 -26.27 11.17
C GLN A 328 -9.77 -26.65 12.38
N SER A 329 -9.20 -26.60 13.58
CA SER A 329 -9.92 -26.90 14.83
C SER A 329 -11.08 -25.93 15.06
N LEU A 330 -10.84 -24.63 14.88
CA LEU A 330 -11.88 -23.59 15.02
C LEU A 330 -12.96 -23.72 13.94
N LEU A 331 -12.57 -23.99 12.69
CA LEU A 331 -13.50 -24.16 11.57
C LEU A 331 -14.43 -25.34 11.79
N LYS A 332 -13.92 -26.47 12.29
CA LYS A 332 -14.73 -27.64 12.62
C LYS A 332 -15.78 -27.33 13.68
N VAL A 333 -15.42 -26.56 14.71
CA VAL A 333 -16.38 -26.07 15.72
C VAL A 333 -17.39 -25.10 15.10
N GLY A 334 -16.93 -24.18 14.26
CA GLY A 334 -17.77 -23.20 13.59
C GLY A 334 -18.79 -23.83 12.65
N GLU A 335 -18.39 -24.88 11.93
CA GLU A 335 -19.26 -25.64 11.04
C GLU A 335 -20.36 -26.37 11.83
N ASN A 336 -19.99 -27.07 12.91
CA ASN A 336 -20.94 -27.79 13.75
C ASN A 336 -21.92 -26.86 14.51
N THR A 337 -21.53 -25.63 14.79
CA THR A 337 -22.34 -24.65 15.54
C THR A 337 -23.03 -23.62 14.65
N GLY A 338 -22.79 -23.66 13.34
CA GLY A 338 -23.27 -22.65 12.39
C GLY A 338 -22.61 -21.27 12.56
N ARG A 339 -21.50 -21.17 13.30
CA ARG A 339 -20.78 -19.93 13.62
C ARG A 339 -19.43 -19.84 12.92
N LEU A 340 -19.39 -20.16 11.63
CA LEU A 340 -18.16 -20.10 10.82
C LEU A 340 -17.54 -18.69 10.78
N GLY A 341 -18.36 -17.64 10.68
CA GLY A 341 -17.89 -16.24 10.69
C GLY A 341 -17.07 -15.91 11.94
N ASP A 342 -17.60 -16.23 13.13
CA ASP A 342 -16.92 -16.01 14.41
C ASP A 342 -15.60 -16.79 14.50
N MET A 343 -15.59 -18.04 14.05
CA MET A 343 -14.42 -18.91 14.14
C MET A 343 -13.31 -18.50 13.17
N LEU A 344 -13.67 -18.01 11.98
CA LEU A 344 -12.73 -17.41 11.03
C LEU A 344 -12.11 -16.12 11.59
N GLU A 345 -12.90 -15.28 12.27
CA GLU A 345 -12.40 -14.07 12.92
C GLU A 345 -11.41 -14.41 14.03
N ARG A 346 -11.74 -15.37 14.90
CA ARG A 346 -10.86 -15.84 15.97
C ARG A 346 -9.56 -16.42 15.41
N SER A 347 -9.64 -17.20 14.33
CA SER A 347 -8.48 -17.73 13.62
C SER A 347 -7.59 -16.61 13.09
N ALA A 348 -8.18 -15.63 12.39
CA ALA A 348 -7.44 -14.47 11.88
C ALA A 348 -6.73 -13.69 13.00
N LYS A 349 -7.44 -13.43 14.11
CA LYS A 349 -6.89 -12.72 15.26
C LYS A 349 -5.73 -13.47 15.91
N PHE A 350 -5.85 -14.78 16.08
CA PHE A 350 -4.77 -15.62 16.62
C PHE A 350 -3.49 -15.48 15.79
N HIS A 351 -3.61 -15.57 14.46
CA HIS A 351 -2.47 -15.45 13.54
C HIS A 351 -1.89 -14.03 13.49
N ASP A 352 -2.73 -13.00 13.57
CA ASP A 352 -2.26 -11.61 13.66
C ASP A 352 -1.44 -11.38 14.94
N GLU A 353 -1.89 -11.91 16.07
CA GLU A 353 -1.17 -11.82 17.34
C GLU A 353 0.14 -12.62 17.31
N GLU A 354 0.15 -13.79 16.68
CA GLU A 354 1.37 -14.58 16.48
C GLU A 354 2.38 -13.83 15.61
N PHE A 355 1.91 -13.25 14.50
CA PHE A 355 2.73 -12.43 13.62
C PHE A 355 3.29 -11.20 14.37
N ALA A 356 2.46 -10.51 15.17
CA ALA A 356 2.90 -9.37 15.97
C ALA A 356 3.98 -9.75 17.00
N ARG A 357 3.82 -10.90 17.69
CA ARG A 357 4.84 -11.43 18.61
C ARG A 357 6.14 -11.77 17.89
N TRP A 358 6.04 -12.37 16.70
CA TRP A 358 7.21 -12.67 15.88
C TRP A 358 7.95 -11.40 15.44
N VAL A 359 7.21 -10.35 15.03
CA VAL A 359 7.80 -9.04 14.69
C VAL A 359 8.54 -8.44 15.90
N ASP A 360 7.94 -8.49 17.08
CA ASP A 360 8.58 -8.01 18.32
C ASP A 360 9.84 -8.79 18.66
N TRP A 361 9.80 -10.11 18.55
CA TRP A 361 10.95 -10.98 18.78
C TRP A 361 12.08 -10.71 17.76
N ALA A 362 11.73 -10.63 16.47
CA ALA A 362 12.69 -10.35 15.40
C ALA A 362 13.35 -8.97 15.59
N SER A 363 12.58 -7.96 15.98
CA SER A 363 13.10 -6.62 16.29
C SER A 363 14.10 -6.64 17.45
N ARG A 364 13.80 -7.40 18.52
CA ARG A 364 14.69 -7.54 19.70
C ARG A 364 15.96 -8.31 19.41
N LEU A 365 15.93 -9.28 18.50
CA LEU A 365 17.11 -10.03 18.10
C LEU A 365 18.01 -9.22 17.16
N LEU A 366 17.41 -8.40 16.30
CA LEU A 366 18.12 -7.58 15.34
C LEU A 366 18.99 -6.52 16.02
N GLU A 367 18.56 -6.00 17.17
CA GLU A 367 19.30 -4.98 17.93
C GLU A 367 20.70 -5.46 18.40
N PRO A 368 20.84 -6.55 19.18
CA PRO A 368 22.16 -7.05 19.59
C PRO A 368 23.02 -7.46 18.40
N LEU A 369 22.42 -8.02 17.35
CA LEU A 369 23.14 -8.42 16.14
C LEU A 369 23.75 -7.19 15.45
N LEU A 370 22.95 -6.14 15.22
CA LEU A 370 23.43 -4.89 14.63
C LEU A 370 24.48 -4.20 15.50
N MET A 371 24.26 -4.13 16.81
CA MET A 371 25.23 -3.57 17.76
C MET A 371 26.55 -4.35 17.73
N THR A 372 26.50 -5.68 17.65
CA THR A 372 27.69 -6.52 17.56
C THR A 372 28.43 -6.28 16.25
N ILE A 373 27.71 -6.24 15.12
CA ILE A 373 28.31 -5.96 13.80
C ILE A 373 28.98 -4.59 13.80
N ILE A 374 28.28 -3.54 14.25
CA ILE A 374 28.82 -2.18 14.33
C ILE A 374 30.01 -2.13 15.28
N GLY A 375 29.91 -2.77 16.45
CA GLY A 375 30.99 -2.85 17.42
C GLY A 375 32.23 -3.57 16.90
N VAL A 376 32.06 -4.67 16.15
CA VAL A 376 33.16 -5.39 15.48
C VAL A 376 33.79 -4.52 14.40
N VAL A 377 32.98 -3.82 13.60
CA VAL A 377 33.47 -2.91 12.56
C VAL A 377 34.27 -1.76 13.18
N ILE A 378 33.69 -1.04 14.14
CA ILE A 378 34.35 0.10 14.81
C ILE A 378 35.56 -0.37 15.61
N GLY A 379 35.42 -1.43 16.40
CA GLY A 379 36.49 -2.02 17.20
C GLY A 379 37.65 -2.50 16.33
N GLY A 380 37.34 -3.16 15.21
CA GLY A 380 38.32 -3.54 14.19
C GLY A 380 39.09 -2.32 13.68
N VAL A 381 38.38 -1.26 13.28
CA VAL A 381 39.02 0.00 12.85
C VAL A 381 39.94 0.53 13.93
N VAL A 382 39.48 0.65 15.18
CA VAL A 382 40.26 1.18 16.29
C VAL A 382 41.51 0.32 16.55
N VAL A 383 41.37 -1.00 16.66
CA VAL A 383 42.51 -1.90 16.91
C VAL A 383 43.56 -1.78 15.81
N LEU A 384 43.15 -1.80 14.54
CA LEU A 384 44.05 -1.63 13.41
C LEU A 384 44.81 -0.29 13.47
N MET A 385 44.20 0.75 14.05
CA MET A 385 44.81 2.06 14.21
C MET A 385 45.78 2.16 15.39
N TYR A 386 45.58 1.39 16.47
CA TYR A 386 46.46 1.39 17.65
C TYR A 386 47.62 0.40 17.56
N MET A 387 47.47 -0.68 16.79
CA MET A 387 48.51 -1.68 16.54
C MET A 387 49.89 -1.07 16.20
N PRO A 388 50.01 -0.04 15.33
CA PRO A 388 51.28 0.59 14.99
C PRO A 388 51.95 1.29 16.17
N ILE A 389 51.17 1.91 17.06
CA ILE A 389 51.69 2.60 18.25
C ILE A 389 52.33 1.57 19.19
N PHE A 390 51.69 0.42 19.38
CA PHE A 390 52.23 -0.66 20.20
C PHE A 390 53.50 -1.26 19.60
N GLU A 391 53.55 -1.45 18.28
CA GLU A 391 54.73 -1.94 17.58
C GLU A 391 55.94 -0.99 17.63
N LEU A 392 55.70 0.32 17.64
CA LEU A 392 56.76 1.34 17.80
C LEU A 392 57.27 1.38 19.24
N ALA A 393 56.36 1.36 20.22
CA ALA A 393 56.71 1.36 21.64
C ALA A 393 57.49 0.10 22.06
N GLY A 394 57.11 -1.08 21.54
CA GLY A 394 57.80 -2.34 21.81
C GLY A 394 59.20 -2.45 21.18
N SER A 395 59.54 -1.62 20.20
CA SER A 395 60.90 -1.55 19.64
C SER A 395 61.84 -0.55 20.32
N LEU A 396 61.32 0.22 21.29
CA LEU A 396 62.09 1.17 22.10
C LEU A 396 62.48 0.58 23.48
N SER A 397 62.02 -0.62 23.79
CA SER A 397 62.44 -1.48 24.91
C SER A 397 63.27 -2.65 24.39
#